data_AF-A0A560JS46-F1
#
_entry.id   AF-A0A560JS46-F1
#
_cell.length_a   1.000
_cell.length_b   1.000
_cell.length_c   1.000
_cell.angle_alpha   90.00
_cell.angle_beta   90.00
_cell.angle_gamma   90.00
#
_symmetry.space_group_name_H-M   'P 1'
#
loop_
_entity.id
_entity.type
_entity.pdbx_description
1 polymer ?
#
loop_
_entity_poly.entity_id
_entity_poly.type
_entity_poly.pdbx_seq_one_letter_code
_entity_poly.pdbx_strand_id
1 'polypeptide(L)' 'MSRLQKFVEQGGYGERTGRTAYAFNASNLPEATKGLDWRPIAGFSPADEVLEDPNLKQVFEAALKHGYALVTPA' A
#
# COMPACT_ATOMS: atom_id res chain seq x y z
N MET A 1 -12.28 4.59 13.69
CA MET A 1 -12.49 4.43 12.24
C MET A 1 -11.14 4.31 11.58
N SER A 2 -10.80 3.15 11.02
CA SER A 2 -9.53 2.96 10.31
C SER A 2 -9.67 3.53 8.90
N ARG A 3 -8.74 4.37 8.47
CA ARG A 3 -8.67 4.87 7.08
C ARG A 3 -7.75 3.95 6.27
N LEU A 4 -8.01 3.81 4.97
CA LEU A 4 -7.07 3.15 4.08
C LEU A 4 -5.74 3.90 4.07
N GLN A 5 -4.65 3.19 4.29
CA GLN A 5 -3.28 3.69 4.30
C GLN A 5 -2.50 3.07 3.14
N LYS A 6 -1.52 3.81 2.63
CA LYS A 6 -0.56 3.36 1.62
C LYS A 6 0.73 3.00 2.32
N PHE A 7 1.24 1.83 2.01
CA PHE A 7 2.50 1.29 2.48
C PHE A 7 3.39 1.04 1.28
N VAL A 8 4.66 1.34 1.42
CA VAL A 8 5.67 1.03 0.41
C VAL A 8 6.70 0.11 1.02
N GLU A 9 7.12 -0.89 0.26
CA GLU A 9 8.15 -1.80 0.70
C GLU A 9 9.52 -1.13 0.53
N GLN A 10 10.25 -0.96 1.64
CA GLN A 10 11.55 -0.29 1.64
C GLN A 10 12.55 -0.99 2.55
N GLY A 11 13.81 -1.01 2.13
CA GLY A 11 14.95 -1.52 2.89
C GLY A 11 15.56 -0.48 3.83
N GLY A 12 16.38 -0.96 4.77
CA GLY A 12 17.09 -0.12 5.73
C GLY A 12 18.01 0.94 5.09
N TYR A 13 18.49 0.70 3.86
CA TYR A 13 19.38 1.60 3.13
C TYR A 13 18.68 2.39 2.01
N GLY A 14 17.34 2.40 1.99
CA GLY A 14 16.55 3.15 1.00
C GLY A 14 16.24 2.38 -0.29
N GLU A 15 16.55 1.08 -0.34
CA GLU A 15 16.11 0.19 -1.42
C GLU A 15 14.59 0.19 -1.50
N ARG A 16 14.03 0.35 -2.70
CA ARG A 16 12.58 0.26 -2.94
C ARG A 16 12.36 -0.81 -3.99
N THR A 17 11.53 -1.81 -3.69
CA THR A 17 11.10 -2.79 -4.71
C THR A 17 10.04 -2.21 -5.63
N GLY A 18 9.52 -1.02 -5.29
CA GLY A 18 8.37 -0.40 -5.95
C GLY A 18 7.04 -1.05 -5.57
N ARG A 19 7.05 -2.14 -4.79
CA ARG A 19 5.83 -2.75 -4.25
C ARG A 19 5.14 -1.78 -3.32
N THR A 20 3.87 -1.55 -3.61
CA THR A 20 2.99 -0.67 -2.84
C THR A 20 1.81 -1.49 -2.35
N ALA A 21 1.49 -1.41 -1.07
CA ALA A 21 0.34 -2.06 -0.50
C ALA A 21 -0.64 -1.04 0.08
N TYR A 22 -1.93 -1.32 -0.06
CA TYR A 22 -3.00 -0.50 0.48
C TYR A 22 -3.77 -1.33 1.50
N ALA A 23 -3.83 -0.86 2.75
CA ALA A 23 -4.49 -1.59 3.83
C ALA A 23 -4.98 -0.63 4.93
N PHE A 24 -5.93 -1.08 5.75
CA PHE A 24 -6.40 -0.31 6.91
C PHE A 24 -5.49 -0.44 8.14
N ASN A 25 -4.66 -1.48 8.16
CA ASN A 25 -3.70 -1.76 9.22
C ASN A 25 -2.51 -2.50 8.62
N ALA A 26 -1.30 -2.17 9.08
CA ALA A 26 -0.07 -2.86 8.71
C ALA A 26 -0.11 -4.36 9.05
N SER A 27 -0.86 -4.78 10.07
CA SER A 27 -1.03 -6.19 10.44
C SER A 27 -1.71 -7.06 9.38
N ASN A 28 -2.43 -6.45 8.41
CA ASN A 28 -3.06 -7.19 7.32
C ASN A 28 -2.14 -7.36 6.10
N LEU A 29 -0.96 -6.72 6.11
CA LEU A 29 -0.06 -6.74 4.98
C LEU A 29 0.60 -8.12 4.86
N PRO A 30 0.91 -8.56 3.63
CA PRO A 30 1.68 -9.77 3.42
C PRO A 30 3.11 -9.58 3.94
N GLU A 31 3.84 -10.68 4.11
CA GLU A 31 5.26 -10.62 4.46
C GLU A 31 6.02 -9.77 3.44
N ALA A 32 6.87 -8.87 3.94
CA ALA A 32 7.75 -8.06 3.12
C ALA A 32 8.87 -8.93 2.52
N THR A 33 9.43 -8.48 1.41
CA THR A 33 10.62 -9.09 0.82
C THR A 33 11.75 -9.12 1.84
N LYS A 34 12.54 -10.21 1.84
CA LYS A 34 13.64 -10.43 2.80
C LYS A 34 14.57 -9.21 2.89
N GLY A 35 14.69 -8.64 4.09
CA GLY A 35 15.52 -7.47 4.38
C GLY A 35 14.82 -6.13 4.17
N LEU A 36 13.54 -6.12 3.80
CA LEU A 36 12.71 -4.94 3.64
C LEU A 36 11.55 -4.95 4.64
N ASP A 37 10.96 -3.77 4.82
CA ASP A 37 9.79 -3.57 5.68
C ASP A 37 8.73 -2.73 4.97
N TRP A 38 7.47 -2.95 5.34
CA TRP A 38 6.38 -2.09 4.94
C TRP A 38 6.41 -0.78 5.71
N ARG A 39 6.60 0.33 5.00
CA ARG A 39 6.60 1.66 5.59
C ARG A 39 5.36 2.45 5.16
N PRO A 40 4.55 2.96 6.10
CA PRO A 40 3.42 3.82 5.76
C PRO A 40 3.92 5.13 5.14
N ILE A 41 3.23 5.58 4.08
CA ILE A 41 3.46 6.88 3.47
C ILE A 41 2.63 7.93 4.22
N ALA A 42 3.33 8.87 4.85
CA ALA A 42 2.68 10.05 5.41
C ALA A 42 2.08 10.91 4.29
N GLY A 43 0.90 11.49 4.52
CA GLY A 43 0.22 12.35 3.55
C GLY A 43 -0.60 11.61 2.50
N PHE A 44 -0.64 10.28 2.51
CA PHE A 44 -1.51 9.53 1.60
C PHE A 44 -3.00 9.85 1.85
N SER A 45 -3.71 10.12 0.75
CA SER A 45 -5.15 10.35 0.74
C SER A 45 -5.79 9.48 -0.36
N PRO A 46 -6.64 8.51 -0.02
CA PRO A 46 -7.32 7.68 -1.01
C PRO A 46 -8.20 8.49 -1.96
N ALA A 47 -8.78 9.59 -1.49
CA ALA A 47 -9.64 10.43 -2.31
C ALA A 47 -8.84 11.19 -3.37
N ASP A 48 -7.67 11.73 -3.02
CA ASP A 48 -6.83 12.44 -3.97
C ASP A 48 -6.17 11.47 -4.95
N GLU A 49 -5.63 10.34 -4.47
CA GLU A 49 -4.97 9.39 -5.37
C GLU A 49 -5.95 8.71 -6.35
N VAL A 50 -7.22 8.44 -5.97
CA VAL A 50 -8.19 7.89 -6.94
C VAL A 50 -8.65 8.92 -7.97
N LEU A 51 -8.56 10.22 -7.66
CA LEU A 51 -8.81 11.28 -8.63
C LEU A 51 -7.66 11.40 -9.63
N GLU A 52 -6.42 11.21 -9.17
CA GLU A 52 -5.23 11.20 -10.04
C GLU A 52 -5.11 9.92 -10.87
N ASP A 53 -5.36 8.75 -10.27
CA ASP A 53 -5.37 7.46 -10.94
C ASP A 53 -6.66 6.67 -10.65
N PRO A 54 -7.65 6.73 -11.57
CA PRO A 54 -8.90 6.01 -11.43
C PRO A 54 -8.75 4.48 -11.31
N ASN A 55 -7.63 3.89 -11.76
CA ASN A 55 -7.41 2.45 -11.65
C ASN A 55 -7.21 2.01 -10.20
N LEU A 56 -6.79 2.94 -9.32
CA LEU A 56 -6.67 2.68 -7.88
C LEU A 56 -8.01 2.37 -7.22
N LYS A 57 -9.15 2.72 -7.85
CA LYS A 57 -10.47 2.35 -7.33
C LYS A 57 -10.61 0.85 -7.13
N GLN A 58 -10.17 0.05 -8.11
CA GLN A 58 -10.23 -1.41 -8.03
C GLN A 58 -9.29 -1.95 -6.94
N VAL A 59 -8.12 -1.33 -6.79
CA VAL A 59 -7.15 -1.65 -5.74
C VAL A 59 -7.74 -1.38 -4.36
N PHE A 60 -8.41 -0.25 -4.17
CA PHE A 60 -9.01 0.11 -2.89
C PHE A 60 -10.21 -0.78 -2.55
N GLU A 61 -11.02 -1.14 -3.55
CA GLU A 61 -12.09 -2.12 -3.39
C GLU A 61 -11.54 -3.50 -3.02
N ALA A 62 -10.42 -3.93 -3.61
CA ALA A 62 -9.75 -5.17 -3.23
C ALA A 62 -9.23 -5.10 -1.79
N ALA A 63 -8.64 -3.98 -1.37
CA ALA A 63 -8.17 -3.79 0.01
C ALA A 63 -9.31 -3.84 1.03
N LEU A 64 -10.49 -3.30 0.67
CA LEU A 64 -11.70 -3.38 1.48
C LEU A 64 -12.21 -4.82 1.62
N LYS A 65 -12.15 -5.63 0.55
CA LYS A 65 -12.68 -7.00 0.54
C LYS A 65 -11.73 -8.02 1.15
N HIS A 66 -10.43 -7.88 0.89
CA HIS A 66 -9.40 -8.88 1.24
C HIS A 66 -8.53 -8.46 2.44
N GLY A 67 -8.72 -7.25 2.96
CA GLY A 67 -7.95 -6.70 4.08
C GLY A 67 -6.69 -5.92 3.66
N TYR A 68 -6.17 -6.21 2.46
CA TYR A 68 -5.13 -5.45 1.78
C TYR A 68 -5.21 -5.61 0.26
N ALA A 69 -4.56 -4.73 -0.48
CA ALA A 69 -4.28 -4.91 -1.91
C ALA A 69 -2.82 -4.56 -2.20
N LEU A 70 -2.19 -5.32 -3.08
CA LEU A 70 -0.78 -5.16 -3.46
C LEU A 70 -0.69 -4.73 -4.92
N VAL A 71 0.11 -3.70 -5.17
CA VAL A 71 0.47 -3.21 -6.50
C VAL A 71 1.97 -3.39 -6.64
N THR A 72 2.38 -4.19 -7.62
CA THR A 72 3.77 -4.41 -8.01
C THR A 72 4.01 -3.72 -9.34
N PRO A 73 5.08 -2.91 -9.51
CA PRO A 73 5.47 -2.45 -10.83
C PRO A 73 5.81 -3.68 -11.69
N ALA A 74 5.36 -3.65 -12.94
CA ALA A 74 5.63 -4.70 -13.93
C ALA A 74 7.11 -4.71 -14.35
#